data_AF-A0A1T2L4Z1-F1
#
_entry.id   AF-A0A1T2L4Z1-F1
#
_cell.length_a   1.000
_cell.length_b   1.000
_cell.length_c   1.000
_cell.angle_alpha   90.00
_cell.angle_beta   90.00
_cell.angle_gamma   90.00
#
_symmetry.space_group_name_H-M   'P 1'
#
loop_
_entity.id
_entity.type
_entity.pdbx_description
1 polymer ?
#
loop_
_entity_poly.entity_id
_entity_poly.type
_entity_poly.pdbx_seq_one_letter_code
_entity_poly.pdbx_strand_id
1 'polypeptide(L)'
;MRVVIALALLLSCTALSAKDMNQRFAAFGLGSKSCSDYISATIDGGDEVDYYNNYILGYLSAFNLIVPGTYNILGTNTMSDAFEWLNDYCREEGDASFINALASLSDAYYEERQNFLSSGEGWQSGSPSVNKTVEGLREMIKRGPVETAQ
;
A
#
# COMPACT_ATOMS: atom_id res chain seq x y z
N MET A 1 7.05 -23.77 42.53
CA MET A 1 6.31 -22.48 42.57
C MET A 1 7.03 -21.33 41.85
N ARG A 2 8.33 -21.09 42.10
CA ARG A 2 9.09 -20.01 41.41
C ARG A 2 9.15 -20.11 39.87
N VAL A 3 9.26 -21.32 39.32
CA VAL A 3 9.29 -21.55 37.86
C VAL A 3 7.94 -21.29 37.19
N VAL A 4 6.83 -21.61 37.88
CA VAL A 4 5.47 -21.39 37.38
C VAL A 4 5.15 -19.89 37.29
N ILE A 5 5.63 -19.10 38.27
CA ILE A 5 5.47 -17.65 38.28
C ILE A 5 6.26 -17.00 37.14
N ALA A 6 7.50 -17.45 36.90
CA ALA A 6 8.32 -16.94 35.81
C ALA A 6 7.71 -17.22 34.42
N LEU A 7 7.11 -18.41 34.23
CA LEU A 7 6.46 -18.78 32.98
C LEU A 7 5.15 -18.01 32.75
N ALA A 8 4.39 -17.74 33.80
CA ALA A 8 3.16 -16.92 33.72
C ALA A 8 3.44 -15.46 33.36
N LEU A 9 4.57 -14.88 33.81
CA LEU A 9 4.98 -13.53 33.43
C LEU A 9 5.37 -13.40 31.96
N LEU A 10 5.97 -14.43 31.35
CA LEU A 10 6.36 -14.42 29.94
C LEU A 10 5.16 -14.49 28.98
N LEU A 11 4.02 -15.05 29.41
CA LEU A 11 2.79 -15.12 28.61
C LEU A 11 1.97 -13.81 28.63
N SER A 12 2.36 -12.81 29.43
CA SER A 12 1.61 -11.54 29.56
C SER A 12 2.04 -10.44 28.57
N CYS A 13 2.97 -10.73 27.66
CA CYS A 13 3.40 -9.81 26.62
C CYS A 13 2.38 -9.83 25.46
N THR A 14 1.21 -9.23 25.65
CA THR A 14 0.28 -8.97 24.55
C THR A 14 0.92 -8.00 23.57
N ALA A 15 0.63 -8.16 22.28
CA ALA A 15 1.18 -7.35 21.20
C ALA A 15 1.20 -5.85 21.54
N LEU A 16 2.40 -5.27 21.56
CA LEU A 16 2.61 -3.85 21.85
C LEU A 16 2.07 -3.06 20.64
N SER A 17 0.82 -2.61 20.70
CA SER A 17 0.27 -1.72 19.69
C SER A 17 0.96 -0.36 19.83
N ALA A 18 1.53 0.18 18.74
CA ALA A 18 2.25 1.47 18.74
C ALA A 18 1.33 2.71 18.93
N LYS A 19 0.11 2.49 19.42
CA LYS A 19 -0.92 3.50 19.66
C LYS A 19 -0.76 4.08 21.08
N ASP A 20 -1.30 5.28 21.29
CA ASP A 20 -1.39 5.92 22.60
C ASP A 20 -2.30 5.13 23.56
N MET A 21 -2.42 5.62 24.81
CA MET A 21 -3.26 4.98 25.84
C MET A 21 -4.75 4.89 25.48
N ASN A 22 -5.21 5.65 24.48
CA ASN A 22 -6.58 5.67 23.97
C ASN A 22 -6.70 4.96 22.62
N GLN A 23 -5.71 4.15 22.22
CA GLN A 23 -5.65 3.49 20.91
C GLN A 23 -5.64 4.47 19.72
N ARG A 24 -5.06 5.66 19.90
CA ARG A 24 -4.89 6.68 18.86
C ARG A 24 -3.45 6.80 18.43
N PHE A 25 -3.23 7.40 17.28
CA PHE A 25 -1.89 7.71 16.79
C PHE A 25 -1.95 8.99 15.96
N ALA A 26 -0.81 9.65 15.82
CA ALA A 26 -0.72 10.83 14.95
C ALA A 26 -0.64 10.37 13.49
N ALA A 27 -1.61 10.80 12.70
CA ALA A 27 -1.59 10.65 11.25
C ALA A 27 -1.21 11.99 10.62
N PHE A 28 -0.32 11.96 9.63
CA PHE A 28 0.13 13.14 8.90
C PHE A 28 -0.24 13.03 7.43
N GLY A 29 -0.49 14.17 6.80
CA GLY A 29 -0.88 14.24 5.39
C GLY A 29 -2.28 13.66 5.14
N LEU A 30 -2.45 12.95 4.04
CA LEU A 30 -3.75 12.42 3.63
C LEU A 30 -4.29 11.34 4.55
N GLY A 31 -3.43 10.66 5.32
CA GLY A 31 -3.89 9.67 6.29
C GLY A 31 -4.80 10.24 7.38
N SER A 32 -4.69 11.54 7.70
CA SER A 32 -5.56 12.20 8.67
C SER A 32 -6.91 12.66 8.09
N LYS A 33 -7.11 12.55 6.77
CA LYS A 33 -8.37 12.87 6.10
C LYS A 33 -9.38 11.75 6.32
N SER A 34 -10.66 12.04 6.07
CA SER A 34 -11.71 11.03 6.19
C SER A 34 -11.73 10.10 4.97
N CYS A 35 -12.31 8.92 5.13
CA CYS A 35 -12.62 8.03 4.03
C CYS A 35 -13.57 8.69 3.02
N SER A 36 -14.54 9.50 3.47
CA SER A 36 -15.38 10.28 2.58
C SER A 36 -14.58 11.26 1.70
N ASP A 37 -13.54 11.91 2.23
CA ASP A 37 -12.66 12.78 1.43
C ASP A 37 -11.93 11.99 0.33
N TYR A 38 -11.46 10.77 0.64
CA TYR A 38 -10.87 9.87 -0.35
C TYR A 38 -11.88 9.48 -1.44
N ILE A 39 -13.11 9.12 -1.07
CA ILE A 39 -14.16 8.80 -2.04
C ILE A 39 -14.47 10.00 -2.95
N SER A 40 -14.59 11.20 -2.40
CA SER A 40 -14.74 12.43 -3.20
C SER A 40 -13.58 12.60 -4.18
N ALA A 41 -12.33 12.45 -3.73
CA ALA A 41 -11.16 12.54 -4.60
C ALA A 41 -11.21 11.51 -5.75
N THR A 42 -11.62 10.27 -5.48
CA THR A 42 -11.74 9.24 -6.54
C THR A 42 -12.84 9.53 -7.57
N ILE A 43 -13.94 10.19 -7.14
CA ILE A 43 -15.04 10.58 -8.03
C ILE A 43 -14.64 11.79 -8.89
N ASP A 44 -14.03 12.79 -8.26
CA ASP A 44 -13.65 14.05 -8.92
C ASP A 44 -12.43 13.86 -9.84
N GLY A 45 -11.54 12.93 -9.49
CA GLY A 45 -10.33 12.63 -10.24
C GLY A 45 -9.26 13.73 -10.15
N GLY A 46 -8.35 13.74 -11.13
CA GLY A 46 -7.28 14.75 -11.21
C GLY A 46 -6.19 14.59 -10.14
N ASP A 47 -5.53 15.70 -9.79
CA ASP A 47 -4.35 15.68 -8.92
C ASP A 47 -4.65 15.15 -7.50
N GLU A 48 -5.89 15.30 -7.02
CA GLU A 48 -6.24 14.93 -5.64
C GLU A 48 -6.21 13.41 -5.45
N VAL A 49 -6.77 12.64 -6.39
CA VAL A 49 -6.67 11.17 -6.35
C VAL A 49 -5.20 10.73 -6.52
N ASP A 50 -4.40 11.44 -7.30
CA ASP A 50 -2.97 11.15 -7.44
C ASP A 50 -2.21 11.36 -6.12
N TYR A 51 -2.57 12.36 -5.32
CA TYR A 51 -1.99 12.52 -3.99
C TYR A 51 -2.34 11.34 -3.07
N TYR A 52 -3.59 10.86 -3.09
CA TYR A 52 -4.00 9.67 -2.34
C TYR A 52 -3.24 8.43 -2.83
N ASN A 53 -3.13 8.22 -4.15
CA ASN A 53 -2.36 7.11 -4.72
C ASN A 53 -0.91 7.11 -4.24
N ASN A 54 -0.24 8.28 -4.27
CA ASN A 54 1.12 8.41 -3.76
C ASN A 54 1.21 8.14 -2.25
N TYR A 55 0.21 8.56 -1.46
CA TYR A 55 0.14 8.28 -0.03
C TYR A 55 -0.01 6.78 0.24
N ILE A 56 -0.85 6.08 -0.51
CA ILE A 56 -1.04 4.62 -0.42
C ILE A 56 0.29 3.91 -0.72
N LEU A 57 0.95 4.27 -1.83
CA LEU A 57 2.24 3.69 -2.21
C LEU A 57 3.33 3.90 -1.14
N GLY A 58 3.38 5.11 -0.58
CA GLY A 58 4.30 5.44 0.52
C GLY A 58 4.02 4.63 1.78
N TYR A 59 2.75 4.51 2.17
CA TYR A 59 2.32 3.71 3.31
C TYR A 59 2.68 2.23 3.13
N LEU A 60 2.36 1.61 1.99
CA LEU A 60 2.64 0.20 1.72
C LEU A 60 4.15 -0.07 1.71
N SER A 61 4.93 0.84 1.13
CA SER A 61 6.40 0.76 1.15
C SER A 61 6.97 0.83 2.56
N ALA A 62 6.44 1.76 3.39
CA ALA A 62 6.84 1.87 4.78
C ALA A 62 6.46 0.62 5.57
N PHE A 63 5.26 0.06 5.36
CA PHE A 63 4.79 -1.15 6.01
C PHE A 63 5.72 -2.34 5.69
N ASN A 64 6.05 -2.54 4.41
CA ASN A 64 7.00 -3.58 3.98
C ASN A 64 8.39 -3.40 4.64
N LEU A 65 8.81 -2.15 4.85
CA LEU A 65 10.11 -1.89 5.48
C LEU A 65 10.12 -2.18 6.98
N ILE A 66 9.07 -1.80 7.71
CA ILE A 66 9.08 -1.78 9.18
C ILE A 66 8.50 -3.04 9.82
N VAL A 67 7.66 -3.79 9.09
CA VAL A 67 6.98 -4.96 9.64
C VAL A 67 7.81 -6.22 9.41
N PRO A 68 8.25 -6.92 10.48
CA PRO A 68 9.15 -8.06 10.35
C PRO A 68 8.61 -9.15 9.42
N GLY A 69 9.50 -9.66 8.56
CA GLY A 69 9.18 -10.74 7.63
C GLY A 69 8.11 -10.33 6.62
N THR A 70 8.10 -9.08 6.17
CA THR A 70 7.17 -8.61 5.12
C THR A 70 7.98 -8.07 3.95
N TYR A 71 8.02 -8.81 2.84
CA TYR A 71 8.57 -8.31 1.58
C TYR A 71 7.52 -7.49 0.82
N ASN A 72 6.30 -8.02 0.74
CA ASN A 72 5.16 -7.35 0.10
C ASN A 72 3.86 -7.66 0.85
N ILE A 73 3.30 -6.65 1.51
CA ILE A 73 2.04 -6.72 2.26
C ILE A 73 0.84 -7.04 1.38
N LEU A 74 0.88 -6.70 0.09
CA LEU A 74 -0.22 -7.06 -0.82
C LEU A 74 -0.25 -8.56 -1.15
N GLY A 75 0.83 -9.30 -0.85
CA GLY A 75 0.88 -10.73 -1.13
C GLY A 75 0.75 -11.01 -2.63
N THR A 76 -0.26 -11.78 -3.00
CA THR A 76 -0.63 -12.06 -4.40
C THR A 76 -1.61 -11.05 -4.99
N ASN A 77 -2.13 -10.11 -4.19
CA ASN A 77 -3.04 -9.07 -4.67
C ASN A 77 -2.27 -8.00 -5.45
N THR A 78 -2.93 -7.44 -6.46
CA THR A 78 -2.41 -6.35 -7.26
C THR A 78 -2.63 -5.01 -6.56
N MET A 79 -1.97 -3.96 -7.05
CA MET A 79 -2.25 -2.59 -6.59
C MET A 79 -3.69 -2.17 -6.90
N SER A 80 -4.27 -2.66 -8.00
CA SER A 80 -5.67 -2.38 -8.36
C SER A 80 -6.63 -2.97 -7.34
N ASP A 81 -6.39 -4.21 -6.90
CA ASP A 81 -7.20 -4.88 -5.87
C ASP A 81 -7.14 -4.12 -4.54
N ALA A 82 -5.96 -3.58 -4.19
CA ALA A 82 -5.80 -2.74 -3.00
C ALA A 82 -6.60 -1.43 -3.11
N PHE A 83 -6.60 -0.77 -4.28
CA PHE A 83 -7.40 0.45 -4.49
C PHE A 83 -8.91 0.18 -4.45
N GLU A 84 -9.35 -0.95 -5.02
CA GLU A 84 -10.74 -1.38 -4.96
C GLU A 84 -11.17 -1.68 -3.52
N TRP A 85 -10.35 -2.43 -2.77
CA TRP A 85 -10.61 -2.71 -1.37
C TRP A 85 -10.73 -1.44 -0.52
N LEU A 86 -9.85 -0.44 -0.75
CA LEU A 86 -9.92 0.85 -0.05
C LEU A 86 -11.16 1.65 -0.42
N ASN A 87 -11.60 1.59 -1.69
CA ASN A 87 -12.82 2.23 -2.15
C ASN A 87 -14.04 1.62 -1.45
N ASP A 88 -14.12 0.29 -1.38
CA ASP A 88 -15.21 -0.42 -0.71
C ASP A 88 -15.23 -0.12 0.80
N TYR A 89 -14.10 -0.27 1.47
CA TYR A 89 -13.97 0.06 2.89
C TYR A 89 -14.39 1.51 3.18
N CYS A 90 -13.91 2.47 2.40
CA CYS A 90 -14.21 3.88 2.64
C CYS A 90 -15.64 4.29 2.25
N ARG A 91 -16.34 3.52 1.42
CA ARG A 91 -17.78 3.70 1.18
C ARG A 91 -18.62 3.26 2.37
N GLU A 92 -18.18 2.21 3.06
CA GLU A 92 -18.86 1.70 4.26
C GLU A 92 -18.52 2.53 5.51
N GLU A 93 -17.26 2.90 5.68
CA GLU A 93 -16.70 3.55 6.87
C GLU A 93 -16.30 5.01 6.61
N GLY A 94 -17.23 5.84 6.10
CA GLY A 94 -16.94 7.19 5.63
C GLY A 94 -16.27 8.13 6.65
N ASP A 95 -16.65 8.01 7.94
CA ASP A 95 -16.11 8.84 9.04
C ASP A 95 -14.72 8.38 9.53
N ALA A 96 -14.28 7.17 9.13
CA ALA A 96 -12.96 6.68 9.52
C ALA A 96 -11.86 7.54 8.87
N SER A 97 -10.76 7.75 9.59
CA SER A 97 -9.57 8.36 8.98
C SER A 97 -8.98 7.42 7.94
N PHE A 98 -8.49 7.95 6.82
CA PHE A 98 -7.97 7.17 5.70
C PHE A 98 -6.79 6.25 6.11
N ILE A 99 -5.98 6.66 7.09
CA ILE A 99 -4.91 5.80 7.62
C ILE A 99 -5.43 4.56 8.35
N ASN A 100 -6.63 4.60 8.93
CA ASN A 100 -7.27 3.43 9.53
C ASN A 100 -7.74 2.47 8.44
N ALA A 101 -8.24 2.98 7.30
CA ALA A 101 -8.55 2.15 6.14
C ALA A 101 -7.30 1.40 5.63
N LEU A 102 -6.16 2.10 5.53
CA LEU A 102 -4.89 1.48 5.17
C LEU A 102 -4.40 0.45 6.19
N ALA A 103 -4.58 0.73 7.48
CA ALA A 103 -4.27 -0.23 8.54
C ALA A 103 -5.18 -1.48 8.44
N SER A 104 -6.47 -1.30 8.18
CA SER A 104 -7.41 -2.40 7.99
C SER A 104 -7.13 -3.21 6.73
N LEU A 105 -6.73 -2.58 5.61
CA LEU A 105 -6.25 -3.28 4.41
C LEU A 105 -5.04 -4.15 4.76
N SER A 106 -4.07 -3.58 5.49
CA SER A 106 -2.84 -4.29 5.86
C SER A 106 -3.13 -5.49 6.75
N ASP A 107 -4.06 -5.34 7.69
CA ASP A 107 -4.52 -6.42 8.57
C ASP A 107 -5.22 -7.52 7.77
N ALA A 108 -6.12 -7.14 6.85
CA ALA A 108 -6.83 -8.07 5.98
C ALA A 108 -5.89 -8.91 5.11
N TYR A 109 -4.78 -8.31 4.62
CA TYR A 109 -3.81 -9.01 3.78
C TYR A 109 -2.63 -9.61 4.55
N TYR A 110 -2.57 -9.44 5.87
CA TYR A 110 -1.38 -9.76 6.65
C TYR A 110 -1.00 -11.25 6.57
N GLU A 111 -1.98 -12.16 6.68
CA GLU A 111 -1.71 -13.60 6.65
C GLU A 111 -1.25 -14.09 5.26
N GLU A 112 -1.66 -13.39 4.20
CA GLU A 112 -1.33 -13.72 2.80
C GLU A 112 -0.11 -12.95 2.27
N ARG A 113 0.50 -12.11 3.11
CA ARG A 113 1.67 -11.31 2.72
C ARG A 113 2.82 -12.19 2.28
N GLN A 114 3.60 -11.68 1.33
CA GLN A 114 4.84 -12.33 0.93
C GLN A 114 5.95 -11.96 1.91
N ASN A 115 6.58 -12.98 2.51
CA ASN A 115 7.64 -12.80 3.50
C ASN A 115 9.06 -12.80 2.89
N PHE A 116 9.17 -13.12 1.60
CA PHE A 116 10.42 -13.18 0.84
C PHE A 116 10.16 -12.85 -0.62
N LEU A 117 11.21 -12.44 -1.33
CA LEU A 117 11.18 -12.33 -2.79
C LEU A 117 11.06 -13.75 -3.38
N SER A 118 9.95 -14.06 -4.04
CA SER A 118 9.86 -15.24 -4.91
C SER A 118 10.88 -15.08 -6.06
N SER A 119 11.66 -16.13 -6.31
CA SER A 119 12.68 -16.10 -7.36
C SER A 119 12.04 -15.76 -8.73
N GLY A 120 12.33 -14.57 -9.26
CA GLY A 120 11.83 -14.10 -10.56
C GLY A 120 10.89 -12.88 -10.50
N GLU A 121 10.42 -12.47 -9.33
CA GLU A 121 9.42 -11.39 -9.16
C GLU A 121 9.97 -10.21 -8.36
N GLY A 122 11.08 -9.63 -8.80
CA GLY A 122 11.44 -8.27 -8.41
C GLY A 122 10.51 -7.25 -9.09
N TRP A 123 10.42 -6.02 -8.58
CA TRP A 123 9.73 -4.86 -9.19
C TRP A 123 10.03 -4.63 -10.69
N GLN A 124 11.05 -5.30 -11.23
CA GLN A 124 11.45 -5.29 -12.63
C GLN A 124 10.68 -6.26 -13.53
N SER A 125 9.90 -7.21 -12.98
CA SER A 125 9.19 -8.21 -13.81
C SER A 125 7.99 -7.64 -14.58
N GLY A 126 7.40 -6.54 -14.09
CA GLY A 126 6.26 -5.85 -14.72
C GLY A 126 6.60 -4.53 -15.42
N SER A 127 7.83 -4.01 -15.27
CA SER A 127 8.26 -2.84 -16.05
C SER A 127 8.53 -3.28 -17.50
N PRO A 128 8.06 -2.55 -18.53
CA PRO A 128 8.53 -2.82 -19.90
C PRO A 128 10.05 -2.83 -19.85
N SER A 129 10.66 -3.95 -20.27
CA SER A 129 12.11 -4.06 -20.19
C SER A 129 12.73 -2.82 -20.82
N VAL A 130 13.70 -2.21 -20.14
CA VAL A 130 14.38 -1.00 -20.65
C VAL A 130 14.82 -1.22 -22.11
N ASN A 131 15.16 -2.46 -22.47
CA ASN A 131 15.44 -2.88 -23.84
C ASN A 131 14.24 -2.76 -24.80
N LYS A 132 13.02 -3.14 -24.41
CA LYS A 132 11.81 -2.95 -25.24
C LYS A 132 11.47 -1.47 -25.42
N THR A 133 11.63 -0.65 -24.38
CA THR A 133 11.40 0.80 -24.46
C THR A 133 12.45 1.49 -25.33
N VAL A 134 13.73 1.12 -25.19
CA VAL A 134 14.83 1.64 -26.02
C VAL A 134 14.67 1.19 -27.47
N GLU A 135 14.26 -0.04 -27.73
CA GLU A 135 14.02 -0.50 -29.10
C GLU A 135 12.79 0.18 -29.72
N GLY A 136 11.71 0.37 -28.95
CA GLY A 136 10.54 1.16 -29.38
C GLY A 136 10.92 2.60 -29.71
N LEU A 137 11.74 3.25 -28.88
CA LEU A 137 12.26 4.59 -29.14
C LEU A 137 13.16 4.64 -30.38
N ARG A 138 14.02 3.64 -30.58
CA ARG A 138 14.86 3.54 -31.79
C ARG A 138 14.01 3.40 -33.04
N GLU A 139 12.96 2.60 -33.00
CA GLU A 139 12.04 2.43 -34.13
C GLU A 139 11.25 3.71 -34.42
N MET A 140 10.83 4.45 -33.39
CA MET A 140 10.21 5.77 -33.55
C MET A 140 11.16 6.79 -34.17
N ILE A 141 12.43 6.82 -33.74
CA ILE A 141 13.46 7.71 -34.30
C ILE A 141 13.75 7.33 -35.76
N LYS A 142 13.81 6.04 -36.10
CA LYS A 142 13.99 5.56 -37.49
C LYS A 142 12.84 5.95 -38.40
N ARG A 143 11.60 5.98 -37.89
CA ARG A 143 10.40 6.31 -38.68
C ARG A 143 10.29 7.80 -38.99
N GLY A 144 11.07 8.66 -38.32
CA GLY A 144 11.01 10.11 -38.51
C GLY A 144 9.68 10.71 -38.05
N PRO A 145 9.53 12.04 -38.08
CA PRO A 145 8.28 12.71 -37.74
C PRO A 145 7.19 12.26 -38.72
N VAL A 146 6.03 11.84 -38.20
CA VAL A 146 4.84 11.64 -39.03
C VAL A 146 4.40 13.03 -39.50
N GLU A 147 4.61 13.33 -40.77
CA GLU A 147 3.98 14.49 -41.40
C GLU A 147 2.46 14.30 -41.33
N THR A 148 1.81 15.11 -40.51
CA THR A 148 0.36 15.22 -40.49
C THR A 148 -0.07 15.80 -41.83
N ALA A 149 -0.63 14.97 -42.71
CA ALA A 149 -1.27 15.42 -43.93
C ALA A 149 -2.49 16.29 -43.57
N GLN A 150 -2.53 17.50 -44.14
CA GLN A 150 -3.67 18.42 -44.13
C GLN A 150 -4.87 17.86 -44.89
#